data_AF-Q4WW17-F1
#
_entry.id   AF-Q4WW17-F1
#
_cell.length_a   1.000
_cell.length_b   1.000
_cell.length_c   1.000
_cell.angle_alpha   90.00
_cell.angle_beta   90.00
_cell.angle_gamma   90.00
#
_symmetry.space_group_name_H-M   'P 1'
#
loop_
_entity.id
_entity.type
_entity.pdbx_description
1 polymer ?
#
loop_
_entity_poly.entity_id
_entity_poly.type
_entity_poly.pdbx_seq_one_letter_code
_entity_poly.pdbx_strand_id
1 'polypeptide(L)'
;MHCYFEPFGPENDPLFQSKYFKQHNPRNHPSLNDSCVRKVPLSQIPPELVNDALNGGSNLLERFCAGVWGGYGTNVTNHFVVVGKTPRSVVLWGAHSPSENPGVPRDMENLAEITTDIDIDEGMAEFRLKNIFYNGKERTSKDLFPPPIVWLHFQYCKLLVEAGVSHCKA
;
A
#
# COMPACT_ATOMS: atom_id res chain seq x y z
N MET A 1 -7.40 -3.97 17.31
CA MET A 1 -6.80 -3.86 15.96
C MET A 1 -5.29 -3.93 16.13
N HIS A 2 -4.62 -4.87 15.48
CA HIS A 2 -3.20 -5.17 15.72
C HIS A 2 -2.27 -4.50 14.70
N CYS A 3 -2.84 -3.73 13.78
CA CYS A 3 -2.08 -2.87 12.88
C CYS A 3 -1.41 -1.71 13.62
N TYR A 4 -0.18 -1.40 13.20
CA TYR A 4 0.59 -0.25 13.67
C TYR A 4 1.15 0.53 12.48
N PHE A 5 1.58 1.77 12.73
CA PHE A 5 2.30 2.59 11.77
C PHE A 5 3.75 2.70 12.20
N GLU A 6 4.67 2.64 11.24
CA GLU A 6 6.09 2.80 11.46
C GLU A 6 6.63 4.04 10.73
N PRO A 7 7.82 4.55 11.13
CA PRO A 7 8.48 5.63 10.38
C PRO A 7 8.67 5.23 8.93
N PHE A 8 8.24 6.08 8.00
CA PHE A 8 8.29 5.80 6.56
C PHE A 8 8.61 7.09 5.79
N GLY A 9 9.76 7.09 5.12
CA GLY A 9 10.33 8.26 4.49
C GLY A 9 11.48 7.93 3.50
N PRO A 10 11.96 8.92 2.75
CA PRO A 10 13.03 8.73 1.76
C PRO A 10 14.35 8.23 2.35
N GLU A 11 14.56 8.39 3.66
CA GLU A 11 15.72 7.92 4.40
C GLU A 11 15.69 6.43 4.72
N ASN A 12 14.53 5.78 4.71
CA ASN A 12 14.38 4.42 5.23
C ASN A 12 13.64 3.45 4.31
N ASP A 13 13.06 3.91 3.19
CA ASP A 13 12.35 3.02 2.26
C ASP A 13 12.73 3.23 0.79
N PRO A 14 13.03 2.15 0.02
CA PRO A 14 13.42 2.25 -1.38
C PRO A 14 12.30 2.71 -2.32
N LEU A 15 11.03 2.72 -1.90
CA LEU A 15 9.91 3.18 -2.73
C LEU A 15 10.11 4.64 -3.18
N PHE A 16 10.70 5.49 -2.34
CA PHE A 16 11.05 6.88 -2.68
C PHE A 16 12.18 7.01 -3.72
N GLN A 17 12.98 5.96 -3.92
CA GLN A 17 14.04 5.92 -4.94
C GLN A 17 13.60 5.20 -6.22
N SER A 18 12.42 4.57 -6.20
CA SER A 18 11.89 3.77 -7.29
C SER A 18 11.70 4.61 -8.56
N LYS A 19 11.76 3.92 -9.71
CA LYS A 19 11.41 4.53 -11.00
C LYS A 19 9.97 5.06 -11.02
N TYR A 20 9.07 4.42 -10.26
CA TYR A 20 7.65 4.80 -10.19
C TYR A 20 7.49 6.15 -9.48
N PHE A 21 8.11 6.33 -8.32
CA PHE A 21 8.06 7.60 -7.60
C PHE A 21 8.69 8.74 -8.41
N LYS A 22 9.85 8.49 -9.04
CA LYS A 22 10.51 9.49 -9.90
C LYS A 22 9.68 9.85 -11.14
N GLN A 23 8.99 8.87 -11.74
CA GLN A 23 8.15 9.10 -12.91
C GLN A 23 6.88 9.90 -12.55
N HIS A 24 6.25 9.59 -11.41
CA HIS A 24 4.97 10.18 -11.03
C HIS A 24 5.09 11.43 -10.13
N ASN A 25 6.27 11.66 -9.52
CA ASN A 25 6.63 12.89 -8.79
C ASN A 25 7.99 13.45 -9.27
N PRO A 26 8.12 13.85 -10.55
CA PRO A 26 9.41 14.20 -11.16
C PRO A 26 10.06 15.46 -10.56
N ARG A 27 9.27 16.32 -9.90
CA ARG A 27 9.75 17.54 -9.23
C ARG A 27 9.98 17.35 -7.73
N ASN A 28 9.91 16.11 -7.24
CA ASN A 28 10.08 15.74 -5.84
C ASN A 28 9.28 16.66 -4.90
N HIS A 29 7.99 16.81 -5.19
CA HIS A 29 7.07 17.58 -4.35
C HIS A 29 6.98 16.92 -2.96
N PRO A 30 6.88 17.72 -1.88
CA PRO A 30 6.68 17.21 -0.54
C PRO A 30 5.48 16.27 -0.46
N SER A 31 5.58 15.26 0.42
CA SER A 31 4.58 14.22 0.54
C SER A 31 4.17 13.95 1.98
N LEU A 32 2.92 13.51 2.15
CA LEU A 32 2.44 12.89 3.37
C LEU A 32 2.52 11.37 3.19
N ASN A 33 3.23 10.70 4.10
CA ASN A 33 3.57 9.30 3.95
C ASN A 33 3.06 8.50 5.14
N ASP A 34 2.62 7.27 4.89
CA ASP A 34 2.32 6.30 5.92
C ASP A 34 2.65 4.88 5.49
N SER A 35 2.98 4.04 6.48
CA SER A 35 3.20 2.61 6.30
C SER A 35 2.45 1.86 7.40
N CYS A 36 1.30 1.30 7.05
CA CYS A 36 0.48 0.48 7.94
C CYS A 36 0.90 -0.98 7.85
N VAL A 37 1.25 -1.57 8.99
CA VAL A 37 1.85 -2.92 9.09
C VAL A 37 1.03 -3.81 10.00
N ARG A 38 0.93 -5.10 9.62
CA ARG A 38 0.32 -6.17 10.42
C ARG A 38 1.17 -7.43 10.33
N LYS A 39 1.70 -7.89 11.47
CA LYS A 39 2.45 -9.17 11.57
C LYS A 39 1.58 -10.30 12.10
N VAL A 40 1.52 -11.44 11.42
CA VAL A 40 0.68 -12.59 11.79
C VAL A 40 1.56 -13.83 11.96
N PRO A 41 1.41 -14.62 13.05
CA PRO A 41 2.16 -15.86 13.20
C PRO A 41 1.92 -16.80 12.02
N LEU A 42 2.98 -17.45 11.52
CA LEU A 42 2.88 -18.39 10.39
C LEU A 42 1.92 -19.55 10.69
N SER A 43 1.74 -19.92 11.96
CA SER A 43 0.76 -20.92 12.40
C SER A 43 -0.70 -20.53 12.14
N GLN A 44 -0.99 -19.26 11.86
CA GLN A 44 -2.32 -18.77 11.51
C GLN A 44 -2.51 -18.59 10.00
N ILE A 45 -1.48 -18.84 9.19
CA ILE A 45 -1.53 -18.75 7.73
C ILE A 45 -1.56 -20.18 7.18
N PRO A 46 -2.44 -20.48 6.20
CA PRO A 46 -2.47 -21.79 5.57
C PRO A 46 -1.08 -22.19 5.03
N PRO A 47 -0.56 -23.39 5.37
CA PRO A 47 0.80 -23.81 5.03
C PRO A 47 1.11 -23.74 3.53
N GLU A 48 0.11 -23.96 2.68
CA GLU A 48 0.25 -23.86 1.23
C GLU A 48 0.59 -22.45 0.76
N LEU A 49 0.07 -21.41 1.42
CA LEU A 49 0.42 -20.02 1.10
C LEU A 49 1.82 -19.65 1.59
N VAL A 50 2.22 -20.18 2.76
CA VAL A 50 3.57 -19.99 3.29
C VAL A 50 4.58 -20.66 2.36
N ASN A 51 4.35 -21.92 2.00
CA ASN A 51 5.20 -22.67 1.10
C ASN A 51 5.28 -22.02 -0.28
N ASP A 52 4.16 -21.54 -0.83
CA ASP A 52 4.15 -20.79 -2.09
C ASP A 52 5.04 -19.55 -2.02
N ALA A 53 4.86 -18.70 -1.00
CA ALA A 53 5.64 -17.48 -0.81
C ALA A 53 7.15 -17.76 -0.66
N LEU A 54 7.51 -18.80 0.11
CA LEU A 54 8.91 -19.23 0.28
C LEU A 54 9.54 -19.75 -1.01
N ASN A 55 8.73 -20.31 -1.92
CA ASN A 55 9.18 -20.75 -3.25
C ASN A 55 9.07 -19.65 -4.31
N GLY A 56 8.85 -18.40 -3.91
CA GLY A 56 8.78 -17.25 -4.82
C GLY A 56 7.43 -17.06 -5.51
N GLY A 57 6.38 -17.75 -5.06
CA GLY A 57 5.01 -17.58 -5.52
C GLY A 57 4.34 -16.32 -4.99
N SER A 58 3.19 -15.98 -5.58
CA SER A 58 2.45 -14.74 -5.32
C SER A 58 1.11 -14.94 -4.61
N ASN A 59 0.74 -16.17 -4.25
CA ASN A 59 -0.61 -16.47 -3.77
C ASN A 59 -0.94 -15.74 -2.47
N LEU A 60 0.03 -15.58 -1.57
CA LEU A 60 -0.16 -14.82 -0.34
C LEU A 60 -0.48 -13.34 -0.63
N LEU A 61 0.27 -12.71 -1.54
CA LEU A 61 0.06 -11.32 -1.96
C LEU A 61 -1.27 -11.14 -2.69
N GLU A 62 -1.64 -12.07 -3.56
CA GLU A 62 -2.88 -11.99 -4.33
C GLU A 62 -4.10 -12.16 -3.44
N ARG A 63 -4.04 -13.09 -2.48
CA ARG A 63 -5.09 -13.27 -1.47
C ARG A 63 -5.18 -12.06 -0.53
N PHE A 64 -4.05 -11.46 -0.18
CA PHE A 64 -4.01 -10.23 0.60
C PHE A 64 -4.66 -9.07 -0.16
N CYS A 65 -4.23 -8.82 -1.41
CA CYS A 65 -4.82 -7.80 -2.28
C CYS A 65 -6.32 -7.99 -2.48
N ALA A 66 -6.77 -9.24 -2.66
CA ALA A 66 -8.18 -9.57 -2.79
C ALA A 66 -8.98 -9.19 -1.53
N GLY A 67 -8.41 -9.35 -0.33
CA GLY A 67 -9.07 -8.91 0.89
C GLY A 67 -9.02 -7.40 1.14
N VAL A 68 -7.91 -6.73 0.76
CA VAL A 68 -7.79 -5.26 0.85
C VAL A 68 -8.85 -4.58 -0.03
N TRP A 69 -9.13 -5.13 -1.22
CA TRP A 69 -9.93 -4.48 -2.25
C TRP A 69 -11.22 -5.18 -2.64
N GLY A 70 -11.51 -6.36 -2.09
CA GLY A 70 -12.66 -7.21 -2.46
C GLY A 70 -13.89 -7.04 -1.58
N GLY A 71 -13.90 -6.06 -0.66
CA GLY A 71 -15.06 -5.79 0.21
C GLY A 71 -16.31 -5.34 -0.55
N TYR A 72 -17.49 -5.57 0.01
CA TYR A 72 -18.77 -5.16 -0.58
C TYR A 72 -18.83 -3.63 -0.80
N GLY A 73 -19.15 -3.20 -2.02
CA GLY A 73 -19.23 -1.78 -2.39
C GLY A 73 -17.89 -1.12 -2.79
N THR A 74 -16.79 -1.87 -2.88
CA THR A 74 -15.47 -1.31 -3.23
C THR A 74 -15.33 -1.13 -4.75
N ASN A 75 -15.19 0.11 -5.22
CA ASN A 75 -14.94 0.45 -6.62
C ASN A 75 -13.46 0.87 -6.80
N VAL A 76 -12.53 -0.10 -6.77
CA VAL A 76 -11.08 0.14 -6.90
C VAL A 76 -10.66 0.37 -8.35
N THR A 77 -11.36 -0.27 -9.29
CA THR A 77 -10.97 -0.41 -10.70
C THR A 77 -10.87 0.89 -11.47
N ASN A 78 -11.49 1.96 -10.99
CA ASN A 78 -11.36 3.29 -11.61
C ASN A 78 -10.34 4.19 -10.95
N HIS A 79 -9.77 3.91 -9.77
CA HIS A 79 -8.99 4.91 -9.02
C HIS A 79 -7.47 4.74 -9.08
N PHE A 80 -7.00 3.56 -9.47
CA PHE A 80 -5.58 3.20 -9.48
C PHE A 80 -5.16 2.45 -10.74
N VAL A 81 -3.91 2.62 -11.12
CA VAL A 81 -3.22 1.84 -12.15
C VAL A 81 -2.09 1.05 -11.48
N VAL A 82 -1.95 -0.23 -11.82
CA VAL A 82 -0.79 -1.03 -11.42
C VAL A 82 0.42 -0.58 -12.24
N VAL A 83 1.42 -0.01 -11.56
CA VAL A 83 2.65 0.48 -12.19
C VAL A 83 3.83 -0.47 -11.95
N GLY A 84 3.76 -1.33 -10.93
CA GLY A 84 4.76 -2.36 -10.67
C GLY A 84 4.15 -3.60 -10.02
N LYS A 85 4.68 -4.78 -10.35
CA LYS A 85 4.28 -6.06 -9.73
C LYS A 85 5.50 -6.97 -9.60
N THR A 86 5.59 -7.63 -8.45
CA THR A 86 6.46 -8.77 -8.14
C THR A 86 5.64 -9.80 -7.34
N PRO A 87 6.15 -11.00 -7.06
CA PRO A 87 5.43 -11.95 -6.20
C PRO A 87 5.17 -11.45 -4.77
N ARG A 88 5.94 -10.48 -4.27
CA ARG A 88 5.84 -9.94 -2.90
C ARG A 88 5.40 -8.48 -2.80
N SER A 89 5.20 -7.79 -3.93
CA SER A 89 4.84 -6.37 -3.96
C SER A 89 3.98 -6.01 -5.17
N VAL A 90 2.94 -5.21 -4.96
CA VAL A 90 2.19 -4.49 -6.00
C VAL A 90 2.29 -2.99 -5.73
N VAL A 91 2.74 -2.23 -6.73
CA VAL A 91 2.81 -0.77 -6.69
C VAL A 91 1.68 -0.19 -7.55
N LEU A 92 0.91 0.70 -6.95
CA LEU A 92 -0.26 1.35 -7.52
C LEU A 92 0.00 2.85 -7.60
N TRP A 93 -0.39 3.48 -8.69
CA TRP A 93 -0.43 4.93 -8.81
C TRP A 93 -1.87 5.38 -9.09
N GLY A 94 -2.36 6.37 -8.36
CA GLY A 94 -3.74 6.81 -8.45
C GLY A 94 -4.16 7.71 -7.29
N ALA A 95 -5.45 7.96 -7.13
CA ALA A 95 -6.09 8.64 -6.00
C ALA A 95 -7.52 9.05 -6.40
N HIS A 96 -7.59 9.86 -7.46
CA HIS A 96 -8.80 10.10 -8.25
C HIS A 96 -8.83 9.17 -9.46
N SER A 97 -9.95 9.10 -10.17
CA SER A 97 -10.05 8.20 -11.30
C SER A 97 -9.10 8.61 -12.44
N PRO A 98 -8.12 7.78 -12.88
CA PRO A 98 -7.27 8.10 -14.02
C PRO A 98 -8.06 8.29 -15.32
N SER A 99 -9.32 7.81 -15.38
CA SER A 99 -10.21 8.01 -16.52
C SER A 99 -10.86 9.40 -16.56
N GLU A 100 -10.86 10.16 -15.45
CA GLU A 100 -11.42 11.53 -15.44
C GLU A 100 -10.56 12.50 -16.25
N ASN A 101 -9.23 12.39 -16.18
CA ASN A 101 -8.28 13.19 -16.95
C ASN A 101 -6.94 12.44 -17.13
N PRO A 102 -6.82 11.56 -18.13
CA PRO A 102 -5.61 10.76 -18.34
C PRO A 102 -4.37 11.64 -18.57
N GLY A 103 -3.31 11.41 -17.79
CA GLY A 103 -2.01 12.08 -17.96
C GLY A 103 -1.90 13.51 -17.42
N VAL A 104 -2.94 14.03 -16.75
CA VAL A 104 -2.90 15.36 -16.11
C VAL A 104 -2.59 15.19 -14.62
N PRO A 105 -1.50 15.80 -14.09
CA PRO A 105 -1.25 15.80 -12.65
C PRO A 105 -2.37 16.48 -11.86
N ARG A 106 -2.79 15.87 -10.75
CA ARG A 106 -3.93 16.33 -9.93
C ARG A 106 -3.49 16.97 -8.63
N ASP A 107 -4.45 17.57 -7.92
CA ASP A 107 -4.19 18.20 -6.61
C ASP A 107 -3.79 17.17 -5.54
N MET A 108 -4.17 15.92 -5.76
CA MET A 108 -3.84 14.78 -4.93
C MET A 108 -3.48 13.59 -5.83
N GLU A 109 -2.23 13.14 -5.72
CA GLU A 109 -1.73 11.89 -6.26
C GLU A 109 -1.29 11.00 -5.10
N ASN A 110 -1.40 9.68 -5.28
CA ASN A 110 -0.92 8.67 -4.35
C ASN A 110 -0.10 7.62 -5.12
N LEU A 111 1.09 7.34 -4.60
CA LEU A 111 1.81 6.11 -4.91
C LEU A 111 1.66 5.15 -3.73
N ALA A 112 0.88 4.09 -3.92
CA ALA A 112 0.67 3.08 -2.90
C ALA A 112 1.47 1.80 -3.20
N GLU A 113 1.94 1.12 -2.17
CA GLU A 113 2.58 -0.19 -2.29
C GLU A 113 1.97 -1.17 -1.29
N ILE A 114 1.56 -2.33 -1.79
CA ILE A 114 1.09 -3.44 -0.97
C ILE A 114 2.16 -4.52 -1.00
N THR A 115 2.63 -4.94 0.18
CA THR A 115 3.65 -6.00 0.28
C THR A 115 3.26 -7.11 1.24
N THR A 116 3.78 -8.30 0.95
CA THR A 116 3.74 -9.45 1.86
C THR A 116 5.13 -10.04 1.97
N ASP A 117 5.58 -10.34 3.19
CA ASP A 117 6.84 -11.02 3.42
C ASP A 117 6.73 -12.11 4.48
N ILE A 118 7.63 -13.09 4.41
CA ILE A 118 7.73 -14.20 5.38
C ILE A 118 9.05 -14.06 6.12
N ASP A 119 8.96 -13.85 7.43
CA ASP A 119 10.08 -13.91 8.35
C ASP A 119 10.07 -15.28 9.04
N ILE A 120 10.97 -16.16 8.60
CA ILE A 120 11.10 -17.52 9.15
C ILE A 120 11.68 -17.46 10.56
N ASP A 121 12.60 -16.53 10.83
CA ASP A 121 13.31 -16.43 12.09
C ASP A 121 12.38 -15.94 13.21
N GLU A 122 11.52 -14.97 12.92
CA GLU A 122 10.46 -14.52 13.83
C GLU A 122 9.23 -15.43 13.82
N GLY A 123 9.10 -16.31 12.81
CA GLY A 123 7.90 -17.14 12.62
C GLY A 123 6.65 -16.30 12.29
N MET A 124 6.82 -15.21 11.53
CA MET A 124 5.77 -14.23 11.23
C MET A 124 5.63 -13.98 9.72
N ALA A 125 4.41 -13.78 9.26
CA ALA A 125 4.11 -13.14 7.99
C ALA A 125 3.85 -11.65 8.22
N GLU A 126 4.50 -10.79 7.45
CA GLU A 126 4.26 -9.36 7.45
C GLU A 126 3.38 -8.94 6.28
N PHE A 127 2.34 -8.18 6.58
CA PHE A 127 1.44 -7.57 5.60
C PHE A 127 1.49 -6.06 5.74
N ARG A 128 1.62 -5.35 4.62
CA ARG A 128 1.91 -3.91 4.65
C ARG A 128 1.21 -3.17 3.53
N LEU A 129 0.70 -1.99 3.87
CA LEU A 129 0.16 -1.01 2.95
C LEU A 129 0.89 0.32 3.18
N LYS A 130 1.61 0.78 2.17
CA LYS A 130 2.30 2.07 2.16
C LYS A 130 1.54 3.04 1.27
N ASN A 131 1.54 4.32 1.64
CA ASN A 131 1.02 5.39 0.80
C ASN A 131 1.98 6.58 0.80
N ILE A 132 2.14 7.19 -0.36
CA ILE A 132 2.88 8.44 -0.54
C ILE A 132 1.95 9.41 -1.26
N PHE A 133 1.31 10.29 -0.49
CA PHE A 133 0.43 11.33 -1.02
C PHE A 133 1.23 12.59 -1.33
N TYR A 134 1.02 13.17 -2.50
CA TYR A 134 1.65 14.43 -2.89
C TYR A 134 0.74 15.23 -3.80
N ASN A 135 0.97 16.53 -3.88
CA ASN A 135 0.30 17.37 -4.87
C ASN A 135 0.98 17.16 -6.23
N GLY A 136 0.26 16.76 -7.26
CA GLY A 136 0.82 16.55 -8.60
C GLY A 136 1.01 17.83 -9.41
N LYS A 137 0.24 18.89 -9.14
CA LYS A 137 0.27 20.15 -9.91
C LYS A 137 1.37 21.10 -9.46
N GLU A 138 1.45 21.33 -8.15
CA GLU A 138 2.29 22.38 -7.57
C GLU A 138 3.13 21.87 -6.39
N ARG A 139 4.30 22.49 -6.23
CA ARG A 139 5.14 22.30 -5.06
C ARG A 139 4.61 23.22 -3.95
N THR A 140 3.95 22.63 -2.96
CA THR A 140 3.37 23.37 -1.83
C THR A 140 3.94 22.88 -0.50
N SER A 141 4.04 23.78 0.47
CA SER A 141 4.35 23.47 1.87
C SER A 141 3.08 23.41 2.73
N LYS A 142 1.90 23.64 2.14
CA LYS A 142 0.62 23.48 2.83
C LYS A 142 0.35 22.00 3.03
N ASP A 143 -0.27 21.67 4.15
CA ASP A 143 -0.73 20.31 4.41
C ASP A 143 -1.71 19.88 3.31
N LEU A 144 -1.52 18.66 2.79
CA LEU A 144 -2.41 18.09 1.76
C LEU A 144 -3.82 17.86 2.30
N PHE A 145 -3.93 17.53 3.59
CA PHE A 145 -5.18 17.24 4.26
C PHE A 145 -5.20 17.87 5.65
N PRO A 146 -6.36 18.30 6.14
CA PRO A 146 -6.48 18.75 7.52
C PRO A 146 -6.29 17.59 8.50
N PRO A 147 -5.80 17.83 9.74
CA PRO A 147 -5.46 16.77 10.69
C PRO A 147 -6.56 15.72 10.98
N PRO A 148 -7.86 16.09 11.08
CA PRO A 148 -8.92 15.09 11.28
C PRO A 148 -9.04 14.09 10.11
N ILE A 149 -8.77 14.53 8.88
CA ILE A 149 -8.80 13.66 7.69
C ILE A 149 -7.59 12.72 7.68
N VAL A 150 -6.42 13.22 8.06
CA VAL A 150 -5.21 12.37 8.24
C VAL A 150 -5.47 11.28 9.28
N TRP A 151 -6.10 11.63 10.40
CA TRP A 151 -6.44 10.64 11.43
C TRP A 151 -7.44 9.59 10.92
N LEU A 152 -8.48 10.00 10.19
CA LEU A 152 -9.46 9.09 9.59
C LEU A 152 -8.80 8.16 8.57
N HIS A 153 -7.91 8.68 7.74
CA HIS A 153 -7.11 7.90 6.78
C HIS A 153 -6.32 6.79 7.48
N PHE A 154 -5.71 7.07 8.64
CA PHE A 154 -5.02 6.04 9.41
C PHE A 154 -5.95 4.95 9.93
N GLN A 155 -7.18 5.29 10.35
CA GLN A 155 -8.15 4.26 10.74
C GLN A 155 -8.60 3.43 9.54
N TYR A 156 -8.79 4.08 8.40
CA TYR A 156 -9.16 3.42 7.15
C TYR A 156 -8.08 2.45 6.66
N CYS A 157 -6.80 2.86 6.66
CA CYS A 157 -5.69 1.98 6.29
C CYS A 157 -5.60 0.74 7.18
N LYS A 158 -5.81 0.89 8.49
CA LYS A 158 -5.87 -0.26 9.39
C LYS A 158 -7.01 -1.21 8.98
N LEU A 159 -8.20 -0.68 8.67
CA LEU A 159 -9.36 -1.50 8.27
C LEU A 159 -9.06 -2.27 6.99
N LEU A 160 -8.45 -1.61 6.00
CA LEU A 160 -8.01 -2.25 4.75
C LEU A 160 -7.00 -3.37 5.01
N VAL A 161 -5.98 -3.13 5.84
CA VAL A 161 -4.97 -4.15 6.14
C VAL A 161 -5.56 -5.32 6.94
N GLU A 162 -6.40 -5.09 7.95
CA GLU A 162 -7.05 -6.19 8.67
C GLU A 162 -8.02 -6.96 7.78
N ALA A 163 -8.73 -6.31 6.85
CA ALA A 163 -9.58 -6.96 5.87
C ALA A 163 -8.76 -7.83 4.89
N GLY A 164 -7.61 -7.33 4.44
CA GLY A 164 -6.66 -8.13 3.67
C GLY A 164 -6.17 -9.34 4.44
N VAL A 165 -5.72 -9.15 5.68
CA VAL A 165 -5.17 -10.22 6.51
C VAL A 165 -6.21 -11.27 6.86
N SER A 166 -7.47 -10.89 7.11
CA SER A 166 -8.53 -11.86 7.38
C SER A 166 -8.74 -12.84 6.22
N HIS A 167 -8.47 -12.40 4.99
CA HIS A 167 -8.51 -13.28 3.82
C HIS A 167 -7.34 -14.24 3.79
N CYS A 168 -6.17 -13.92 4.36
CA CYS A 168 -4.98 -14.76 4.34
C CYS A 168 -4.89 -15.78 5.48
N LYS A 169 -5.75 -15.68 6.49
CA LYS A 169 -5.75 -16.56 7.66
C LYS A 169 -6.56 -17.84 7.43
N ALA A 170 -6.22 -18.88 8.19
CA ALA A 170 -7.00 -20.12 8.32
C ALA A 170 -8.24 -19.92 9.20
#